data_AF-A0A6G3D2Z9-F1
#
_entry.id   AF-A0A6G3D2Z9-F1
#
_cell.length_a   1.000
_cell.length_b   1.000
_cell.length_c   1.000
_cell.angle_alpha   90.00
_cell.angle_beta   90.00
_cell.angle_gamma   90.00
#
_symmetry.space_group_name_H-M   'P 1'
#
loop_
_entity.id
_entity.type
_entity.pdbx_description
1 polymer ?
#
loop_
_entity_poly.entity_id
_entity_poly.type
_entity_poly.pdbx_seq_one_letter_code
_entity_poly.pdbx_strand_id
1 'polypeptide(L)' 'EPRSILSAIDTESPARGLYRSLGYQDLARRVLFPSAPKPYAVMGAPLPLHRPPAGR' A
#
# COMPACT_ATOMS: atom_id res chain seq x y z
N GLU A 1 9.13 16.33 1.03
CA GLU A 1 7.68 16.49 0.73
C GLU A 1 6.87 15.57 1.64
N PRO A 2 5.65 15.95 2.06
CA PRO A 2 4.82 15.11 2.90
C PRO A 2 4.38 13.85 2.14
N ARG A 3 4.67 12.66 2.70
CA ARG A 3 4.37 11.35 2.11
C ARG A 3 3.66 10.49 3.14
N SER A 4 2.60 9.80 2.71
CA SER A 4 1.97 8.73 3.48
C SER A 4 2.68 7.41 3.21
N ILE A 5 2.89 6.61 4.26
CA ILE A 5 3.49 5.27 4.19
C ILE A 5 2.56 4.29 4.89
N LEU A 6 2.35 3.13 4.27
CA LEU A 6 1.59 2.02 4.85
C LEU A 6 2.25 0.69 4.52
N SER A 7 1.89 -0.35 5.25
CA SER A 7 2.24 -1.73 4.93
C SER A 7 0.98 -2.53 4.59
N ALA A 8 1.06 -3.35 3.54
CA ALA A 8 -0.01 -4.24 3.10
C ALA A 8 0.57 -5.63 2.85
N ILE A 9 -0.25 -6.69 2.89
CA ILE A 9 0.22 -8.05 2.55
C ILE A 9 0.71 -8.04 1.09
N ASP A 10 1.89 -8.62 0.85
CA ASP A 10 2.55 -8.70 -0.47
C ASP A 10 1.89 -9.76 -1.37
N THR A 11 0.59 -9.59 -1.59
CA THR A 11 -0.23 -10.41 -2.48
C THR A 11 -1.19 -9.50 -3.24
N GLU A 12 -1.69 -9.98 -4.38
CA GLU A 12 -2.78 -9.32 -5.08
C GLU A 12 -4.05 -9.44 -4.25
N SER A 13 -4.46 -8.34 -3.64
CA SER A 13 -5.63 -8.25 -2.74
C SER A 13 -6.45 -7.00 -3.08
N PRO A 14 -7.75 -6.97 -2.75
CA PRO A 14 -8.58 -5.79 -2.95
C PRO A 14 -7.99 -4.53 -2.31
N ALA A 15 -7.37 -4.66 -1.13
CA ALA A 15 -6.65 -3.58 -0.46
C ALA A 15 -5.49 -3.03 -1.30
N ARG A 16 -4.64 -3.90 -1.89
CA ARG A 16 -3.55 -3.46 -2.80
C ARG A 16 -4.07 -2.76 -4.05
N GLY A 17 -5.20 -3.22 -4.58
CA GLY A 17 -5.89 -2.54 -5.68
C GLY A 17 -6.31 -1.12 -5.29
N LEU A 18 -6.95 -0.98 -4.13
CA LEU A 18 -7.36 0.31 -3.58
C LEU A 18 -6.17 1.25 -3.36
N TYR A 19 -5.10 0.80 -2.69
CA TYR A 19 -3.93 1.63 -2.44
C TYR A 19 -3.27 2.11 -3.73
N ARG A 20 -3.16 1.24 -4.74
CA ARG A 20 -2.65 1.64 -6.06
C ARG A 20 -3.54 2.70 -6.73
N SER A 21 -4.86 2.59 -6.62
CA SER A 21 -5.80 3.61 -7.14
C SER A 21 -5.65 4.96 -6.44
N LEU A 22 -5.20 4.97 -5.18
CA LEU A 22 -4.89 6.18 -4.41
C LEU A 22 -3.48 6.75 -4.72
N GLY A 23 -2.72 6.11 -5.61
CA GLY A 23 -1.36 6.51 -6.01
C GLY A 23 -0.23 5.93 -5.15
N TYR A 24 -0.52 4.96 -4.28
CA TYR A 24 0.53 4.27 -3.54
C TYR A 24 1.34 3.36 -4.45
N GLN A 25 2.65 3.43 -4.29
CA GLN A 25 3.63 2.62 -5.01
C GLN A 25 4.41 1.75 -4.02
N ASP A 26 4.82 0.56 -4.46
CA ASP A 26 5.65 -0.34 -3.66
C ASP A 26 7.04 0.29 -3.45
N LEU A 27 7.39 0.60 -2.21
CA LEU A 27 8.72 1.09 -1.81
C LEU A 27 9.64 -0.08 -1.44
N ALA A 28 9.09 -1.11 -0.80
CA ALA A 28 9.78 -2.35 -0.47
C ALA A 28 8.79 -3.51 -0.50
N ARG A 29 9.25 -4.70 -0.86
CA ARG A 29 8.46 -5.93 -0.94
C ARG A 29 9.11 -7.04 -0.13
N ARG A 30 8.35 -8.10 0.18
CA ARG A 30 8.81 -9.23 1.01
C ARG A 30 9.34 -8.83 2.38
N VAL A 31 8.83 -7.74 2.94
CA VAL A 31 9.16 -7.30 4.29
C VAL A 31 8.51 -8.25 5.29
N LEU A 32 9.32 -8.90 6.11
CA LEU A 32 8.86 -9.77 7.18
C LEU A 32 8.81 -8.98 8.47
N PHE A 33 7.62 -8.86 9.05
CA PHE A 33 7.46 -8.28 10.37
C PHE A 33 7.54 -9.41 11.41
N PRO A 34 8.26 -9.21 12.54
CA PRO A 34 8.42 -10.26 13.56
C PRO A 34 7.09 -10.86 14.05
N SER A 35 6.01 -10.06 14.05
CA SER A 35 4.68 -10.46 14.52
C SER A 35 3.76 -11.02 13.43
N ALA A 36 4.20 -11.10 12.16
CA ALA A 36 3.36 -11.56 11.06
C ALA A 36 4.15 -12.48 10.11
N PRO A 37 3.78 -13.77 9.98
CA PRO A 37 4.53 -14.74 9.16
C PRO A 37 4.34 -14.53 7.65
N LYS A 38 3.47 -13.61 7.24
CA LYS A 38 3.21 -13.31 5.83
C LYS A 38 4.14 -12.19 5.35
N PRO A 39 4.63 -12.24 4.10
CA PRO A 39 5.38 -11.13 3.52
C PRO A 39 4.49 -9.91 3.34
N TYR A 40 5.00 -8.73 3.67
CA TYR A 40 4.36 -7.42 3.46
C TYR A 40 5.10 -6.62 2.39
N ALA A 41 4.34 -5.79 1.67
CA ALA A 41 4.83 -4.70 0.87
C ALA A 41 4.66 -3.40 1.66
N VAL A 42 5.72 -2.60 1.72
CA VAL A 42 5.67 -1.23 2.22
C VAL A 42 5.39 -0.34 1.02
N MET A 43 4.32 0.44 1.09
CA MET A 43 3.86 1.31 0.02
C MET A 43 3.88 2.77 0.45
N GLY A 44 4.08 3.69 -0.49
CA GLY A 44 4.04 5.13 -0.22
C GLY A 44 3.41 5.95 -1.34
N ALA A 45 2.80 7.07 -0.95
CA ALA A 45 2.18 8.04 -1.84
C ALA A 45 2.42 9.48 -1.35
N PRO A 46 2.74 10.44 -2.24
CA PRO A 46 2.77 11.85 -1.87
C PRO A 46 1.38 12.36 -1.48
N LEU A 47 1.33 13.39 -0.63
CA LEU A 47 0.07 14.06 -0.27
C LEU A 47 -0.18 15.29 -1.16
N PRO A 48 -1.45 15.61 -1.49
CA PRO A 48 -2.66 14.88 -1.14
C PRO A 48 -2.84 13.59 -1.95
N LEU A 49 -3.51 12.59 -1.35
CA LEU A 49 -3.80 11.32 -2.02
C LEU A 49 -4.78 11.52 -3.20
N HIS A 50 -4.72 10.62 -4.18
CA HIS A 50 -5.72 10.60 -5.24
C HIS A 50 -7.10 10.24 -4.70
N ARG A 51 -8.15 10.67 -5.39
CA ARG A 51 -9.52 10.32 -5.02
C ARG A 51 -9.76 8.83 -5.30
N PRO A 52 -10.21 8.03 -4.31
CA PRO A 52 -10.54 6.64 -4.57
C PRO A 52 -11.68 6.57 -5.59
N PRO A 53 -11.72 5.55 -6.46
CA PRO A 53 -12.89 5.30 -7.30
C PRO A 53 -14.11 5.14 -6.40
N ALA A 54 -15.21 5.81 -6.73
CA ALA A 54 -16.48 5.60 -6.04
C ALA A 54 -16.81 4.10 -6.16
N GLY A 55 -16.89 3.41 -5.03
CA GLY A 55 -17.15 1.96 -4.99
C GLY A 55 -18.37 1.64 -5.84
N ARG A 56 -18.19 0.78 -6.85
CA ARG A 56 -19.28 0.21 -7.64
C ARG A 56 -19.84 -1.01 -6.95
#